data_AF-A0A800GK46-F1
#
_entry.id   AF-A0A800GK46-F1
#
_cell.length_a   1.000
_cell.length_b   1.000
_cell.length_c   1.000
_cell.angle_alpha   90.00
_cell.angle_beta   90.00
_cell.angle_gamma   90.00
#
_symmetry.space_group_name_H-M   'P 1'
#
loop_
_entity.id
_entity.type
_entity.pdbx_description
1 polymer ?
#
loop_
_entity_poly.entity_id
_entity_poly.type
_entity_poly.pdbx_seq_one_letter_code
_entity_poly.pdbx_strand_id
1 'polypeptide(L)'
;MRGNFIRRHIGANQSQTDAMLEELGLAQLNDLIDWVVPDDILSDESLKISATVSERAIGEHLKKIRGRNKVFTSLIGMGYYDTVMPEVIKRNVLENPGWYTAY
;
A
#
# COMPACT_ATOMS: atom_id res chain seq x y z
N MET A 1 -11.40 -14.80 5.41
CA MET A 1 -10.10 -15.32 4.91
C MET A 1 -8.96 -14.50 5.51
N ARG A 2 -8.17 -15.08 6.42
CA ARG A 2 -6.95 -14.43 6.91
C ARG A 2 -5.94 -14.41 5.75
N GLY A 3 -5.57 -13.23 5.23
CA GLY A 3 -4.51 -13.10 4.22
C GLY A 3 -4.81 -12.26 2.99
N ASN A 4 -5.98 -11.62 2.86
CA ASN A 4 -6.29 -10.76 1.71
C ASN A 4 -6.13 -9.27 2.05
N PHE A 5 -4.96 -8.69 1.74
CA PHE A 5 -4.68 -7.26 1.93
C PHE A 5 -5.61 -6.37 1.09
N ILE A 6 -5.98 -6.81 -0.13
CA ILE A 6 -6.86 -6.05 -1.04
C ILE A 6 -8.18 -5.73 -0.34
N ARG A 7 -8.77 -6.68 0.40
CA ARG A 7 -10.01 -6.47 1.15
C ARG A 7 -9.87 -5.62 2.42
N ARG A 8 -8.66 -5.40 2.94
CA ARG A 8 -8.41 -4.43 4.03
C ARG A 8 -8.10 -3.04 3.50
N HIS A 9 -7.61 -2.96 2.26
CA HIS A 9 -7.20 -1.73 1.61
C HIS A 9 -8.36 -1.06 0.85
N ILE A 10 -9.12 -1.83 0.07
CA ILE A 10 -10.30 -1.34 -0.65
C ILE A 10 -11.48 -1.32 0.33
N GLY A 11 -12.00 -0.12 0.60
CA GLY A 11 -13.09 0.08 1.57
C GLY A 11 -14.44 -0.45 1.09
N ALA A 12 -14.78 -0.27 -0.20
CA ALA A 12 -16.03 -0.72 -0.76
C ALA A 12 -16.08 -2.26 -0.86
N ASN A 13 -17.14 -2.84 -0.31
CA ASN A 13 -17.47 -4.25 -0.51
C ASN A 13 -18.36 -4.44 -1.74
N GLN A 14 -18.68 -5.69 -2.09
CA GLN A 14 -19.48 -6.00 -3.28
C GLN A 14 -20.84 -5.29 -3.28
N SER A 15 -21.62 -5.38 -2.20
CA SER A 15 -22.93 -4.72 -2.13
C SER A 15 -22.86 -3.19 -2.26
N GLN A 16 -21.80 -2.57 -1.74
CA GLN A 16 -21.60 -1.13 -1.89
C GLN A 16 -21.21 -0.78 -3.33
N THR A 17 -20.36 -1.59 -3.95
CA THR A 17 -20.01 -1.44 -5.37
C THR A 17 -21.24 -1.59 -6.26
N ASP A 18 -22.08 -2.60 -6.03
CA ASP A 18 -23.30 -2.83 -6.80
C ASP A 18 -24.27 -1.65 -6.68
N ALA A 19 -24.47 -1.12 -5.46
CA ALA A 19 -25.32 0.05 -5.25
C ALA A 19 -24.79 1.32 -5.94
N MET A 20 -23.46 1.52 -5.95
CA MET A 20 -22.85 2.65 -6.68
C MET A 20 -22.98 2.49 -8.20
N LEU A 21 -22.90 1.27 -8.73
CA LEU A 21 -23.09 1.00 -10.16
C LEU A 21 -24.55 1.20 -10.58
N GLU A 22 -25.51 0.78 -9.74
CA GLU A 22 -26.94 0.99 -9.97
C GLU A 22 -27.28 2.49 -10.07
N GLU A 23 -26.73 3.32 -9.18
CA GLU A 23 -26.91 4.79 -9.23
C GLU A 23 -26.35 5.40 -10.54
N LEU A 24 -25.30 4.79 -11.10
CA LEU A 24 -24.71 5.21 -12.37
C LEU A 24 -25.41 4.59 -13.60
N GLY A 25 -26.37 3.68 -13.40
CA GLY A 25 -27.02 2.95 -14.49
C GLY A 25 -26.11 1.93 -15.20
N LEU A 26 -25.07 1.44 -14.51
CA LEU A 26 -24.08 0.48 -15.03
C LEU A 26 -24.29 -0.91 -14.41
N ALA A 27 -23.94 -1.97 -15.13
CA ALA A 27 -24.14 -3.34 -14.67
C ALA A 27 -22.90 -3.93 -13.97
N GLN A 28 -21.70 -3.53 -14.40
CA GLN A 28 -20.43 -4.02 -13.87
C GLN A 28 -19.36 -2.92 -13.91
N LEU A 29 -18.29 -3.14 -13.14
CA LEU A 29 -17.19 -2.17 -13.05
C LEU A 29 -16.48 -1.93 -14.39
N ASN A 30 -16.42 -2.94 -15.27
CA ASN A 30 -15.81 -2.79 -16.59
C ASN A 30 -16.59 -1.78 -17.46
N ASP A 31 -17.92 -1.70 -17.33
CA ASP A 31 -18.72 -0.73 -18.08
C ASP A 31 -18.30 0.72 -17.73
N LEU A 32 -17.89 0.96 -16.48
CA LEU A 32 -17.37 2.26 -16.03
C LEU A 32 -15.98 2.55 -16.62
N ILE A 33 -15.13 1.53 -16.75
CA ILE A 33 -13.78 1.69 -17.32
C ILE A 33 -13.90 2.06 -18.80
N ASP A 34 -14.68 1.30 -19.57
CA ASP A 34 -14.90 1.51 -21.00
C ASP A 34 -15.55 2.88 -21.28
N TRP A 35 -16.39 3.36 -20.35
CA TRP A 35 -17.02 4.68 -20.48
C TRP A 35 -16.06 5.85 -20.22
N VAL A 36 -15.05 5.67 -19.37
CA VAL A 36 -14.18 6.77 -18.87
C VAL A 36 -12.81 6.82 -19.57
N VAL A 37 -12.24 5.65 -19.88
CA VAL A 37 -10.88 5.55 -20.43
C VAL A 37 -10.97 5.28 -21.94
N PRO A 38 -10.36 6.12 -22.80
CA PRO A 38 -10.32 5.84 -24.24
C PRO A 38 -9.60 4.53 -24.57
N ASP A 39 -10.19 3.74 -25.46
CA ASP A 39 -9.69 2.41 -25.86
C ASP A 39 -8.27 2.44 -26.44
N ASP A 40 -7.88 3.55 -27.08
CA ASP A 40 -6.58 3.68 -27.75
C ASP A 40 -5.38 3.82 -26.78
N ILE A 41 -5.66 4.07 -25.50
CA ILE A 41 -4.65 4.15 -24.44
C ILE A 41 -4.82 3.08 -23.36
N LEU A 42 -5.90 2.30 -23.38
CA LEU A 42 -6.12 1.22 -22.43
C LEU A 42 -5.23 0.02 -22.81
N SER A 43 -4.45 -0.46 -21.85
CA SER A 43 -3.60 -1.63 -22.06
C SER A 43 -4.38 -2.93 -21.89
N ASP A 44 -4.41 -3.75 -22.93
CA ASP A 44 -4.94 -5.13 -22.87
C ASP A 44 -4.02 -6.10 -22.13
N GLU A 45 -2.75 -5.71 -21.92
CA GLU A 45 -1.81 -6.55 -21.17
C GLU A 45 -1.98 -6.39 -19.67
N SER A 46 -2.09 -7.52 -18.96
CA SER A 46 -1.98 -7.56 -17.51
C SER A 46 -0.59 -7.14 -17.04
N LEU A 47 -0.53 -6.44 -15.90
CA LEU A 47 0.74 -6.04 -15.29
C LEU A 47 1.62 -7.26 -14.98
N LYS A 48 2.86 -7.24 -15.47
CA LYS A 48 3.87 -8.29 -15.24
C LYS A 48 4.53 -8.13 -13.87
N ILE A 49 3.76 -8.38 -12.81
CA ILE A 49 4.20 -8.27 -11.41
C ILE A 49 4.11 -9.60 -10.66
N SER A 50 4.78 -9.71 -9.52
CA SER A 50 4.71 -10.92 -8.70
C SER A 50 3.30 -11.15 -8.16
N ALA A 51 2.96 -12.42 -7.93
CA ALA A 51 1.71 -12.80 -7.31
C ALA A 51 1.49 -12.10 -5.95
N THR A 52 0.23 -11.93 -5.59
CA THR A 52 -0.14 -11.34 -4.30
C THR A 52 0.39 -12.20 -3.14
N VAL A 53 0.82 -11.52 -2.08
CA VAL A 53 1.29 -12.16 -0.84
C VAL A 53 0.46 -11.66 0.33
N SER A 54 0.27 -12.52 1.34
CA SER A 54 -0.44 -12.11 2.55
C SER A 54 0.33 -11.04 3.33
N GLU A 55 -0.39 -10.21 4.10
CA GLU A 55 0.16 -9.18 4.99
C GLU A 55 1.20 -9.77 5.99
N ARG A 56 0.98 -10.98 6.48
CA ARG A 56 1.95 -11.68 7.34
C ARG A 56 3.20 -12.10 6.58
N ALA A 57 3.02 -12.68 5.39
CA ALA A 57 4.13 -13.18 4.58
C ALA A 57 5.05 -12.05 4.11
N ILE A 58 4.50 -10.89 3.75
CA ILE A 58 5.32 -9.73 3.35
C ILE A 58 6.16 -9.22 4.53
N GLY A 59 5.61 -9.19 5.74
CA GLY A 59 6.37 -8.80 6.94
C GLY A 59 7.56 -9.71 7.22
N GLU A 60 7.41 -11.03 7.05
CA GLU A 60 8.51 -11.99 7.17
C GLU A 60 9.54 -11.84 6.05
N HIS A 61 9.08 -11.62 4.81
CA HIS A 61 9.94 -11.42 3.66
C HIS A 61 10.82 -10.17 3.82
N LEU A 62 10.23 -9.03 4.21
CA LEU A 62 10.96 -7.78 4.42
C LEU A 62 11.96 -7.88 5.58
N LYS A 63 11.65 -8.64 6.65
CA LYS A 63 12.61 -8.93 7.72
C LYS A 63 13.83 -9.69 7.21
N LYS A 64 13.66 -10.66 6.30
CA LYS A 64 14.78 -11.39 5.68
C LYS A 64 15.66 -10.48 4.82
N ILE A 65 15.06 -9.57 4.05
CA ILE A 65 15.81 -8.59 3.27
C ILE A 65 16.59 -7.65 4.20
N ARG A 66 15.93 -7.09 5.22
CA ARG A 66 16.56 -6.23 6.24
C ARG A 66 17.78 -6.91 6.89
N GLY A 67 17.71 -8.22 7.14
CA GLY A 67 18.79 -8.99 7.75
C GLY A 67 20.10 -9.02 6.95
N ARG A 68 20.10 -8.58 5.68
CA ARG A 68 21.31 -8.46 4.86
C ARG A 68 22.09 -7.18 5.15
N ASN A 69 21.47 -6.18 5.76
CA ASN A 69 22.12 -4.91 6.08
C ASN A 69 23.05 -5.06 7.28
N LYS A 70 24.19 -4.36 7.25
CA LYS A 70 25.10 -4.24 8.38
C LYS A 70 25.01 -2.83 8.95
N VAL A 71 24.61 -2.71 10.22
CA VAL A 71 24.53 -1.43 10.92
C VAL A 71 25.86 -1.20 11.64
N PHE A 72 26.58 -0.14 11.25
CA PHE A 72 27.85 0.26 11.83
C PHE A 72 27.71 1.59 12.57
N THR A 73 28.62 1.85 13.50
CA THR A 73 28.89 3.21 13.97
C THR A 73 29.59 3.97 12.84
N SER A 74 28.80 4.73 12.08
CA SER A 74 29.28 5.46 10.91
C SER A 74 29.73 6.87 11.31
N LEU A 75 31.04 7.12 11.30
CA LEU A 75 31.65 8.44 11.57
C LEU A 75 32.09 9.15 10.27
N ILE A 76 31.42 8.86 9.16
CA ILE A 76 31.74 9.40 7.83
C ILE A 76 31.42 10.90 7.76
N GLY A 77 30.35 11.35 8.43
CA GLY A 77 29.88 12.73 8.38
C GLY A 77 29.22 13.05 7.04
N MET A 78 29.72 14.07 6.34
CA MET A 78 29.21 14.51 5.02
C MET A 78 27.71 14.87 5.02
N GLY A 79 27.21 15.48 6.10
CA GLY A 79 25.83 15.96 6.20
C GLY A 79 24.84 14.99 6.86
N TYR A 80 25.27 13.77 7.21
CA TYR A 80 24.48 12.83 7.99
C TYR A 80 25.23 12.45 9.27
N TYR A 81 24.57 12.63 10.41
CA TYR A 81 25.11 12.36 11.73
C TYR A 81 24.10 11.52 12.50
N ASP A 82 24.56 10.42 13.10
CA ASP A 82 23.68 9.56 13.89
C ASP A 82 23.13 10.30 15.12
N THR A 83 21.96 9.90 15.60
CA THR A 83 21.28 10.55 16.72
C THR A 83 20.39 9.60 17.49
N VAL A 84 20.12 9.94 18.74
CA VAL A 84 19.13 9.23 19.57
C VAL A 84 17.76 9.83 19.30
N MET A 85 16.90 9.11 18.58
CA MET A 85 15.50 9.49 18.45
C MET A 85 14.77 9.25 19.79
N PRO A 86 14.22 10.29 20.43
CA PRO A 86 13.48 10.09 21.68
C PRO A 86 12.29 9.15 21.45
N GLU A 87 12.21 8.07 22.24
CA GLU A 87 11.19 7.03 22.06
C GLU A 87 9.76 7.57 22.16
N VAL A 88 9.55 8.63 22.95
CA VAL A 88 8.25 9.31 23.04
C VAL A 88 7.84 9.97 21.72
N ILE A 89 8.80 10.51 20.96
CA ILE A 89 8.53 11.11 19.64
C ILE A 89 8.32 10.00 18.61
N LYS A 90 9.18 8.99 18.61
CA LYS A 90 9.06 7.84 17.70
C LYS A 90 7.69 7.17 17.81
N ARG A 91 7.28 6.82 19.03
CA ARG A 91 6.03 6.08 19.26
C ARG A 91 4.78 6.93 19.05
N ASN A 92 4.77 8.18 19.54
CA ASN A 92 3.54 8.98 19.60
C ASN A 92 3.35 9.90 18.39
N VAL A 93 4.40 10.13 17.60
CA VAL A 93 4.36 10.97 16.40
C VAL A 93 4.68 10.13 15.15
N LEU A 94 5.91 9.62 15.02
CA LEU A 94 6.35 8.95 13.79
C LEU A 94 5.56 7.66 13.49
N GLU A 95 5.27 6.86 14.50
CA GLU A 95 4.54 5.59 14.37
C GLU A 95 3.02 5.74 14.58
N ASN A 96 2.53 6.96 14.78
CA ASN A 96 1.11 7.22 15.05
C ASN A 96 0.38 7.71 13.79
N PRO A 97 -0.59 6.94 13.26
CA PRO A 97 -1.32 7.34 12.06
C PRO A 97 -2.02 8.70 12.21
N GLY A 98 -2.46 9.07 13.42
CA GLY A 98 -3.06 10.39 13.67
C GLY A 98 -2.14 11.58 13.34
N TRP A 99 -0.83 11.35 13.23
CA TRP A 99 0.15 12.36 12.85
C TRP A 99 0.61 12.28 11.38
N TYR A 100 0.60 11.11 10.75
CA TYR A 100 1.18 10.92 9.40
C TYR A 100 0.17 10.60 8.30
N THR A 101 -1.09 10.26 8.63
CA THR A 101 -2.10 10.00 7.59
C THR A 101 -2.78 11.27 7.11
N ALA A 102 -2.67 12.36 7.86
CA ALA A 102 -3.10 13.65 7.37
C ALA A 102 -2.23 14.03 6.16
N TYR A 103 -2.91 14.35 5.07
CA TYR A 103 -2.36 15.02 3.90
C TYR A 103 -3.36 16.10 3.50
#